data_AF-A0A965P4W9-F1
#
_entry.id   AF-A0A965P4W9-F1
#
_cell.length_a   1.000
_cell.length_b   1.000
_cell.length_c   1.000
_cell.angle_alpha   90.00
_cell.angle_beta   90.00
_cell.angle_gamma   90.00
#
_symmetry.space_group_name_H-M   'P 1'
#
loop_
_entity.id
_entity.type
_entity.pdbx_description
1 polymer ?
#
loop_
_entity_poly.entity_id
_entity_poly.type
_entity_poly.pdbx_seq_one_letter_code
_entity_poly.pdbx_strand_id
1 'polypeptide(L)'
;MDTNLTPQFPEALTWPEKAKAIAITDQPSYDLAAGMKLDLTALRKKIVEEFAPMKEAAHKAHKAITSKEAEYLAPLVEAEGLLVAGLKRFMAEQERIRQEHQRAIEAEQRRLEEEDRKRRLELAKSAQEAERQRIAEIRAREEAERLANATTEADLETPVFEVPELPPVEAFIAPPTIAPAPIAAPTFERTKGLGIRTTWECRVLSVKELCRAVAEGKIPDTYVLPNMVALNGRARTDKRAMSIPGCVAVEK
;
A
#
# COMPACT_ATOMS: atom_id res chain seq x y z
N MET A 1 38.95 -15.55 -30.92
CA MET A 1 38.73 -14.32 -30.14
C MET A 1 40.10 -13.78 -29.82
N ASP A 2 40.59 -12.88 -30.66
CA ASP A 2 41.96 -12.37 -30.55
C ASP A 2 42.14 -11.65 -29.21
N THR A 3 42.99 -12.22 -28.37
CA THR A 3 43.46 -11.67 -27.10
C THR A 3 44.41 -10.48 -27.27
N ASN A 4 44.37 -9.81 -28.43
CA ASN A 4 45.26 -8.69 -28.78
C ASN A 4 44.62 -7.34 -28.46
N LEU A 5 44.15 -7.18 -27.22
CA LEU A 5 43.68 -5.91 -26.68
C LEU A 5 44.75 -5.19 -25.85
N THR A 6 46.02 -5.36 -26.20
CA THR A 6 47.10 -5.01 -25.26
C THR A 6 48.21 -4.20 -25.92
N PRO A 7 48.15 -2.86 -25.84
CA PRO A 7 49.38 -2.09 -25.76
C PRO A 7 50.16 -2.59 -24.54
N GLN A 8 51.37 -3.11 -24.78
CA GLN A 8 52.19 -3.73 -23.76
C GLN A 8 53.22 -2.73 -23.24
N PHE A 9 53.22 -2.53 -21.92
CA PHE A 9 54.19 -1.70 -21.22
C PHE A 9 54.97 -2.56 -20.22
N PRO A 10 55.82 -3.51 -20.68
CA PRO A 10 56.59 -4.36 -19.79
C PRO A 10 57.51 -3.55 -18.86
N GLU A 11 57.97 -2.39 -19.33
CA GLU A 11 58.72 -1.41 -18.55
C GLU A 11 57.97 -0.93 -17.31
N ALA A 12 56.63 -0.82 -17.36
CA ALA A 12 55.77 -0.41 -16.25
C ALA A 12 55.91 -1.35 -15.04
N LEU A 13 56.10 -2.66 -15.28
CA LEU A 13 56.22 -3.67 -14.22
C LEU A 13 57.54 -3.56 -13.44
N THR A 14 58.58 -2.96 -14.02
CA THR A 14 59.91 -2.85 -13.40
C THR A 14 60.08 -1.63 -12.50
N TRP A 15 59.20 -0.62 -12.63
CA TRP A 15 59.30 0.63 -11.87
C TRP A 15 59.23 0.48 -10.35
N PRO A 16 58.41 -0.42 -9.76
CA PRO A 16 58.40 -0.64 -8.32
C PRO A 16 59.77 -1.10 -7.78
N GLU A 17 60.49 -1.95 -8.51
CA GLU A 17 61.83 -2.40 -8.13
C GLU A 17 62.85 -1.27 -8.24
N LYS A 18 62.81 -0.51 -9.34
CA LYS A 18 63.66 0.69 -9.54
C LYS A 18 63.46 1.73 -8.44
N ALA A 19 62.22 1.95 -8.00
CA ALA A 19 61.92 2.89 -6.92
C ALA A 19 62.43 2.40 -5.56
N LYS A 20 62.32 1.10 -5.27
CA LYS A 20 62.84 0.50 -4.03
C LYS A 20 64.36 0.52 -3.94
N ALA A 21 65.05 0.52 -5.08
CA ALA A 21 66.50 0.52 -5.13
C ALA A 21 67.14 1.86 -4.70
N ILE A 22 66.36 2.94 -4.56
CA ILE A 22 66.86 4.26 -4.20
C ILE A 22 66.57 4.56 -2.73
N ALA A 23 67.64 4.80 -1.96
CA ALA A 23 67.56 5.44 -0.65
C ALA A 23 67.80 6.95 -0.82
N ILE A 24 66.86 7.77 -0.37
CA ILE A 24 66.95 9.23 -0.49
C ILE A 24 67.56 9.78 0.81
N THR A 25 68.86 10.02 0.81
CA THR A 25 69.63 10.46 1.99
C THR A 25 70.38 11.78 1.79
N ASP A 26 70.50 12.24 0.54
CA ASP A 26 71.28 13.41 0.12
C ASP A 26 70.65 14.12 -1.09
N GLN A 27 71.12 15.33 -1.41
CA GLN A 27 70.56 16.12 -2.51
C GLN A 27 70.68 15.43 -3.89
N PRO A 28 71.83 14.85 -4.29
CA PRO A 28 71.91 14.05 -5.51
C PRO A 28 70.90 12.90 -5.58
N SER A 29 70.71 12.15 -4.50
CA SER A 29 69.73 11.05 -4.42
C SER A 29 68.28 11.55 -4.53
N TYR A 30 67.99 12.76 -4.00
CA TYR A 30 66.70 13.43 -4.16
C TYR A 30 66.47 13.84 -5.62
N ASP A 31 67.44 14.46 -6.27
CA ASP A 31 67.31 14.92 -7.66
C ASP A 31 67.09 13.74 -8.62
N LEU A 32 67.77 12.61 -8.38
CA LEU A 32 67.54 11.36 -9.12
C LEU A 32 66.12 10.83 -8.93
N ALA A 33 65.65 10.74 -7.68
CA ALA A 33 64.30 10.28 -7.37
C ALA A 33 63.23 11.21 -7.96
N ALA A 34 63.46 12.53 -7.96
CA ALA A 34 62.59 13.52 -8.56
C ALA A 34 62.50 13.34 -10.09
N GLY A 35 63.64 13.12 -10.77
CA GLY A 35 63.67 12.79 -12.20
C GLY A 35 62.89 11.51 -12.52
N MET A 36 63.12 10.43 -11.78
CA MET A 36 62.40 9.16 -11.95
C MET A 36 60.89 9.30 -11.72
N LYS A 37 60.46 10.17 -10.81
CA LYS A 37 59.04 10.49 -10.61
C LYS A 37 58.42 11.17 -11.84
N LEU A 38 59.17 12.06 -12.50
CA LEU A 38 58.71 12.70 -13.74
C LEU A 38 58.55 11.67 -14.86
N ASP A 39 59.52 10.77 -15.01
CA ASP A 39 59.46 9.66 -15.98
C ASP A 39 58.27 8.73 -15.73
N LEU A 40 58.01 8.38 -14.46
CA LEU A 40 56.85 7.58 -14.06
C LEU A 40 55.54 8.29 -14.44
N THR A 41 55.48 9.61 -14.24
CA THR A 41 54.31 10.42 -14.61
C THR A 41 54.11 10.45 -16.13
N ALA A 42 55.19 10.58 -16.90
CA ALA A 42 55.15 10.54 -18.36
C ALA A 42 54.70 9.17 -18.89
N LEU A 43 55.25 8.07 -18.35
CA LEU A 43 54.85 6.71 -18.72
C LEU A 43 53.38 6.46 -18.38
N ARG A 44 52.93 6.86 -17.19
CA ARG A 44 51.50 6.76 -16.80
C ARG A 44 50.61 7.49 -17.81
N LYS A 45 50.99 8.68 -18.23
CA LYS A 45 50.23 9.46 -19.23
C LYS A 45 50.16 8.71 -20.57
N LYS A 46 51.29 8.22 -21.07
CA LYS A 46 51.36 7.43 -22.32
C LYS A 46 50.44 6.20 -22.29
N ILE A 47 50.46 5.44 -21.19
CA ILE A 47 49.58 4.28 -21.00
C ILE A 47 48.11 4.71 -21.13
N VAL A 48 47.71 5.75 -20.41
CA VAL A 48 46.31 6.22 -20.42
C VAL A 48 45.88 6.67 -21.81
N GLU A 49 46.76 7.34 -22.55
CA GLU A 49 46.51 7.84 -23.90
C GLU A 49 46.36 6.70 -24.91
N GLU A 50 47.20 5.66 -24.85
CA GLU A 50 47.08 4.50 -25.76
C GLU A 50 45.80 3.68 -25.50
N PHE A 51 45.36 3.57 -24.24
CA PHE A 51 44.10 2.91 -23.91
C PHE A 51 42.86 3.81 -24.12
N ALA A 52 43.03 5.12 -24.34
CA ALA A 52 41.91 6.05 -24.57
C ALA A 52 41.02 5.66 -25.76
N PRO A 53 41.54 5.41 -26.98
CA PRO A 53 40.71 5.05 -28.14
C PRO A 53 39.93 3.75 -27.93
N MET A 54 40.49 2.77 -27.20
CA MET A 54 39.79 1.51 -26.90
C MET A 54 38.61 1.72 -25.95
N LYS A 55 38.81 2.54 -24.90
CA LYS A 55 37.72 2.91 -23.98
C LYS A 55 36.61 3.66 -24.71
N GLU A 56 36.97 4.58 -25.60
CA GLU A 56 35.99 5.34 -26.39
C GLU A 56 35.22 4.42 -27.35
N ALA A 57 35.91 3.50 -28.04
CA ALA A 57 35.28 2.52 -28.91
C ALA A 57 34.30 1.61 -28.13
N ALA A 58 34.69 1.13 -26.95
CA ALA A 58 33.83 0.31 -26.10
C ALA A 58 32.61 1.10 -25.60
N HIS A 59 32.80 2.34 -25.15
CA HIS A 59 31.70 3.20 -24.70
C HIS A 59 30.73 3.51 -25.85
N LYS A 60 31.25 3.79 -27.04
CA LYS A 60 30.45 3.99 -28.26
C LYS A 60 29.67 2.73 -28.65
N ALA A 61 30.31 1.56 -28.59
CA ALA A 61 29.66 0.28 -28.88
C ALA A 61 28.55 -0.03 -27.88
N HIS A 62 28.82 0.10 -26.57
CA HIS A 62 27.82 -0.07 -25.52
C HIS A 62 26.64 0.89 -25.70
N LYS A 63 26.92 2.17 -25.95
CA LYS A 63 25.88 3.17 -26.22
C LYS A 63 25.05 2.80 -27.44
N ALA A 64 25.66 2.36 -28.53
CA ALA A 64 24.94 1.96 -29.74
C ALA A 64 24.04 0.74 -29.49
N ILE A 65 24.53 -0.27 -28.76
CA ILE A 65 23.77 -1.47 -28.41
C ILE A 65 22.57 -1.12 -27.54
N THR A 66 22.81 -0.39 -26.44
CA THR A 66 21.74 0.01 -25.50
C THR A 66 20.71 0.93 -26.15
N SER A 67 21.13 1.85 -27.03
CA SER A 67 20.20 2.65 -27.81
C SER A 67 19.33 1.79 -28.74
N LYS A 68 19.93 0.79 -29.41
CA LYS A 68 19.18 -0.07 -30.34
C LYS A 68 18.23 -1.01 -29.61
N GLU A 69 18.66 -1.56 -28.48
CA GLU A 69 17.80 -2.31 -27.56
C GLU A 69 16.60 -1.47 -27.12
N ALA A 70 16.85 -0.23 -26.67
CA ALA A 70 15.79 0.69 -26.26
C ALA A 70 14.81 1.01 -27.40
N GLU A 71 15.27 1.13 -28.64
CA GLU A 71 14.41 1.36 -29.82
C GLU A 71 13.40 0.21 -30.03
N TYR A 72 13.83 -1.05 -29.84
CA TYR A 72 12.94 -2.21 -29.96
C TYR A 72 12.05 -2.39 -28.74
N LEU A 73 12.56 -2.09 -27.54
CA LEU A 73 11.78 -2.21 -26.30
C LEU A 73 10.72 -1.12 -26.17
N ALA A 74 10.97 0.10 -26.66
CA ALA A 74 10.06 1.24 -26.55
C ALA A 74 8.61 0.94 -27.00
N PRO A 75 8.34 0.42 -28.22
CA PRO A 75 6.98 0.10 -28.63
C PRO A 75 6.36 -1.06 -27.83
N LEU A 76 7.16 -1.99 -27.32
CA LEU A 76 6.66 -3.09 -26.48
C LEU A 76 6.22 -2.57 -25.11
N VAL A 77 7.01 -1.68 -24.50
CA VAL A 77 6.67 -1.00 -23.25
C VAL A 77 5.43 -0.12 -23.42
N GLU A 78 5.31 0.57 -24.55
CA GLU A 78 4.10 1.36 -24.88
C GLU A 78 2.87 0.45 -25.01
N ALA A 79 2.98 -0.65 -25.76
CA ALA A 79 1.89 -1.62 -25.92
C ALA A 79 1.48 -2.26 -24.60
N GLU A 80 2.45 -2.65 -23.76
CA GLU A 80 2.18 -3.16 -22.41
C GLU A 80 1.45 -2.09 -21.56
N GLY A 81 1.88 -0.84 -21.63
CA GLY A 81 1.24 0.29 -20.96
C GLY A 81 -0.23 0.45 -21.37
N LEU A 82 -0.53 0.39 -22.66
CA LEU A 82 -1.89 0.46 -23.19
C LEU A 82 -2.75 -0.72 -22.73
N LEU A 83 -2.21 -1.94 -22.78
CA LEU A 83 -2.92 -3.14 -22.33
C LEU A 83 -3.19 -3.12 -20.82
N VAL A 84 -2.20 -2.77 -20.00
CA VAL A 84 -2.36 -2.64 -18.54
C VAL A 84 -3.37 -1.56 -18.20
N ALA A 85 -3.37 -0.42 -18.91
CA ALA A 85 -4.38 0.62 -18.73
C ALA A 85 -5.79 0.12 -19.06
N GLY A 86 -5.94 -0.62 -20.17
CA GLY A 86 -7.21 -1.26 -20.55
C GLY A 86 -7.70 -2.27 -19.51
N LEU A 87 -6.82 -3.14 -19.04
CA LEU A 87 -7.12 -4.12 -17.99
C LEU A 87 -7.52 -3.45 -16.67
N LYS A 88 -6.84 -2.37 -16.28
CA LYS A 88 -7.20 -1.58 -15.08
C LYS A 88 -8.57 -0.94 -15.22
N ARG A 89 -8.88 -0.33 -16.38
CA ARG A 89 -10.20 0.25 -16.67
C ARG A 89 -11.30 -0.80 -16.58
N PHE A 90 -11.07 -1.97 -17.17
CA PHE A 90 -12.03 -3.08 -17.08
C PHE A 90 -12.21 -3.56 -15.64
N MET A 91 -11.14 -3.75 -14.87
CA MET A 91 -11.25 -4.16 -13.45
C MET A 91 -12.00 -3.12 -12.60
N ALA A 92 -11.75 -1.82 -12.82
CA ALA A 92 -12.48 -0.76 -12.15
C ALA A 92 -13.97 -0.77 -12.51
N GLU A 93 -14.29 -1.03 -13.78
CA GLU A 93 -15.68 -1.15 -14.23
C GLU A 93 -16.37 -2.39 -13.67
N GLN A 94 -15.70 -3.54 -13.63
CA GLN A 94 -16.22 -4.75 -12.99
C GLN A 94 -16.48 -4.53 -11.50
N GLU A 95 -15.61 -3.78 -10.82
CA GLU A 95 -15.81 -3.40 -9.43
C GLU A 95 -17.01 -2.46 -9.26
N ARG A 96 -17.16 -1.46 -10.14
CA ARG A 96 -18.33 -0.56 -10.13
C ARG A 96 -19.64 -1.34 -10.29
N ILE A 97 -19.71 -2.25 -11.26
CA ILE A 97 -20.88 -3.11 -11.49
C ILE A 97 -21.17 -3.95 -10.25
N ARG A 98 -20.15 -4.56 -9.63
CA ARG A 98 -20.31 -5.34 -8.39
C ARG A 98 -20.86 -4.47 -7.26
N GLN A 99 -20.35 -3.25 -7.10
CA GLN A 99 -20.80 -2.33 -6.05
C GLN A 99 -22.22 -1.83 -6.29
N GLU A 100 -22.58 -1.46 -7.52
CA GLU A 100 -23.93 -1.04 -7.87
C GLU A 100 -24.94 -2.16 -7.65
N HIS A 101 -24.59 -3.37 -8.08
CA HIS A 101 -25.38 -4.57 -7.84
C HIS A 101 -25.56 -4.88 -6.35
N GLN A 102 -24.49 -4.80 -5.56
CA GLN A 102 -24.54 -4.98 -4.11
C GLN A 102 -25.44 -3.93 -3.44
N ARG A 103 -25.32 -2.65 -3.85
CA ARG A 103 -26.18 -1.57 -3.35
C ARG A 103 -27.64 -1.77 -3.72
N ALA A 104 -27.93 -2.30 -4.91
CA ALA A 104 -29.30 -2.60 -5.34
C ALA A 104 -29.93 -3.68 -4.46
N ILE A 105 -29.20 -4.77 -4.20
CA ILE A 105 -29.65 -5.84 -3.29
C ILE A 105 -29.90 -5.27 -1.88
N GLU A 106 -28.96 -4.49 -1.33
CA GLU A 106 -29.13 -3.89 -0.01
C GLU A 106 -30.29 -2.88 0.06
N ALA A 107 -30.50 -2.10 -1.00
CA ALA A 107 -31.62 -1.17 -1.07
C ALA A 107 -32.97 -1.91 -1.13
N GLU A 108 -33.06 -2.98 -1.90
CA GLU A 108 -34.24 -3.85 -1.93
C GLU A 108 -34.51 -4.48 -0.56
N GLN A 109 -33.49 -5.04 0.08
CA GLN A 109 -33.59 -5.63 1.42
C GLN A 109 -34.08 -4.59 2.45
N ARG A 110 -33.50 -3.38 2.44
CA ARG A 110 -33.98 -2.30 3.32
C ARG A 110 -35.43 -1.93 3.06
N ARG A 111 -35.88 -1.92 1.80
CA ARG A 111 -37.28 -1.63 1.46
C ARG A 111 -38.22 -2.71 2.00
N LEU A 112 -37.88 -3.98 1.83
CA LEU A 112 -38.67 -5.08 2.39
C LEU A 112 -38.73 -5.00 3.93
N GLU A 113 -37.59 -4.76 4.59
CA GLU A 113 -37.54 -4.61 6.05
C GLU A 113 -38.36 -3.41 6.55
N GLU A 114 -38.35 -2.29 5.83
CA GLU A 114 -39.17 -1.14 6.16
C GLU A 114 -40.66 -1.41 5.97
N GLU A 115 -41.05 -2.10 4.89
CA GLU A 115 -42.44 -2.51 4.64
C GLU A 115 -42.93 -3.50 5.69
N ASP A 116 -42.12 -4.50 6.04
CA ASP A 116 -42.44 -5.46 7.10
C ASP A 116 -42.53 -4.78 8.46
N ARG A 117 -41.62 -3.84 8.76
CA ARG A 117 -41.68 -3.03 9.98
C ARG A 117 -42.98 -2.21 10.03
N LYS A 118 -43.37 -1.59 8.92
CA LYS A 118 -44.64 -0.84 8.83
C LYS A 118 -45.84 -1.77 9.06
N ARG A 119 -45.90 -2.92 8.40
CA ARG A 119 -46.98 -3.92 8.58
C ARG A 119 -47.07 -4.40 10.03
N ARG A 120 -45.93 -4.71 10.67
CA ARG A 120 -45.90 -5.12 12.09
C ARG A 120 -46.39 -4.01 13.02
N LEU A 121 -45.98 -2.77 12.78
CA LEU A 121 -46.45 -1.62 13.56
C LEU A 121 -47.95 -1.38 13.38
N GLU A 122 -48.47 -1.50 12.15
CA GLU A 122 -49.90 -1.36 11.86
C GLU A 122 -50.72 -2.48 12.51
N LEU A 123 -50.27 -3.74 12.43
CA LEU A 123 -50.89 -4.87 13.11
C LEU A 123 -50.87 -4.70 14.64
N ALA A 124 -49.77 -4.19 15.20
CA ALA A 124 -49.66 -3.93 16.64
C ALA A 124 -50.63 -2.81 17.08
N LYS A 125 -50.77 -1.74 16.28
CA LYS A 125 -51.73 -0.66 16.55
C LYS A 125 -53.17 -1.16 16.48
N SER A 126 -53.53 -1.91 15.44
CA SER A 126 -54.90 -2.45 15.30
C SER A 126 -55.23 -3.46 16.40
N ALA A 127 -54.27 -4.30 16.81
CA ALA A 127 -54.43 -5.19 17.96
C ALA A 127 -54.65 -4.40 19.27
N GLN A 128 -53.87 -3.34 19.49
CA GLN A 128 -54.04 -2.47 20.67
C GLN A 128 -55.40 -1.76 20.66
N GLU A 129 -55.87 -1.29 19.50
CA GLU A 129 -57.19 -0.67 19.36
C GLU A 129 -58.32 -1.68 19.62
N ALA A 130 -58.22 -2.89 19.05
CA ALA A 130 -59.18 -3.97 19.31
C ALA A 130 -59.19 -4.38 20.79
N GLU A 131 -58.04 -4.45 21.44
CA GLU A 131 -57.94 -4.72 22.88
C GLU A 131 -58.58 -3.60 23.71
N ARG A 132 -58.33 -2.34 23.36
CA ARG A 132 -58.98 -1.19 24.02
C ARG A 132 -60.50 -1.23 23.87
N GLN A 133 -61.00 -1.58 22.68
CA GLN A 133 -62.43 -1.75 22.44
C GLN A 133 -63.02 -2.88 23.28
N ARG A 134 -62.35 -4.05 23.32
CA ARG A 134 -62.77 -5.17 24.18
C ARG A 134 -62.81 -4.78 25.66
N ILE A 135 -61.78 -4.09 26.17
CA ILE A 135 -61.75 -3.62 27.56
C ILE A 135 -62.85 -2.59 27.82
N ALA A 136 -63.13 -1.70 26.87
CA ALA A 136 -64.22 -0.73 26.98
C ALA A 136 -65.60 -1.42 26.98
N GLU A 137 -65.79 -2.42 26.13
CA GLU A 137 -67.01 -3.23 26.05
C GLU A 137 -67.23 -4.05 27.32
N ILE A 138 -66.19 -4.71 27.86
CA ILE A 138 -66.24 -5.41 29.14
C ILE A 138 -66.65 -4.45 30.25
N ARG A 139 -66.00 -3.28 30.36
CA ARG A 139 -66.35 -2.27 31.37
C ARG A 139 -67.78 -1.75 31.23
N ALA A 140 -68.25 -1.51 30.00
CA ALA A 140 -69.62 -1.08 29.75
C ALA A 140 -70.64 -2.16 30.12
N ARG A 141 -70.32 -3.43 29.84
CA ARG A 141 -71.15 -4.57 30.23
C ARG A 141 -71.19 -4.73 31.76
N GLU A 142 -70.05 -4.65 32.43
CA GLU A 142 -69.97 -4.68 33.89
C GLU A 142 -70.72 -3.50 34.53
N GLU A 143 -70.67 -2.31 33.95
CA GLU A 143 -71.41 -1.14 34.43
C GLU A 143 -72.92 -1.29 34.22
N ALA A 144 -73.35 -1.79 33.05
CA ALA A 144 -74.75 -2.13 32.79
C ALA A 144 -75.26 -3.23 33.72
N GLU A 145 -74.43 -4.25 33.97
CA GLU A 145 -74.71 -5.33 34.92
C GLU A 145 -74.77 -4.81 36.36
N ARG A 146 -73.87 -3.91 36.78
CA ARG A 146 -73.97 -3.25 38.09
C ARG A 146 -75.26 -2.43 38.22
N LEU A 147 -75.68 -1.74 37.16
CA LEU A 147 -76.91 -0.96 37.17
C LEU A 147 -78.15 -1.87 37.24
N ALA A 148 -78.12 -3.01 36.53
CA ALA A 148 -79.17 -4.02 36.54
C ALA A 148 -79.21 -4.79 37.87
N ASN A 149 -78.06 -5.13 38.45
CA ASN A 149 -77.96 -5.78 39.76
C ASN A 149 -78.31 -4.80 40.88
N ALA A 150 -78.01 -3.50 40.75
CA ALA A 150 -78.51 -2.47 41.68
C ALA A 150 -80.04 -2.31 41.60
N THR A 151 -80.68 -2.66 40.48
CA THR A 151 -82.14 -2.79 40.38
C THR A 151 -82.67 -4.17 40.79
N THR A 152 -81.80 -5.17 40.93
CA THR A 152 -82.13 -6.57 41.22
C THR A 152 -81.49 -7.05 42.54
N GLU A 153 -81.11 -6.13 43.44
CA GLU A 153 -80.77 -6.39 44.84
C GLU A 153 -82.03 -6.60 45.72
N ALA A 154 -83.06 -7.19 45.13
CA ALA A 154 -84.07 -7.97 45.81
C ALA A 154 -84.05 -9.35 45.13
N ASP A 155 -83.70 -10.36 45.91
CA ASP A 155 -83.71 -11.79 45.57
C ASP A 155 -82.37 -12.40 45.12
N LEU A 156 -81.66 -12.93 46.14
CA LEU A 156 -80.64 -13.96 46.03
C LEU A 156 -81.28 -15.30 45.65
N GLU A 157 -80.69 -16.04 44.71
CA GLU A 157 -80.47 -17.49 44.85
C GLU A 157 -79.51 -18.04 43.78
N THR A 158 -78.55 -18.84 44.23
CA THR A 158 -77.52 -19.57 43.47
C THR A 158 -78.12 -20.70 42.62
N PRO A 159 -77.49 -21.12 41.50
CA PRO A 159 -76.75 -22.38 41.59
C PRO A 159 -75.48 -22.50 40.71
N VAL A 160 -74.66 -23.44 41.16
CA VAL A 160 -73.45 -24.05 40.60
C VAL A 160 -73.71 -24.68 39.23
N PHE A 161 -72.81 -24.50 38.25
CA PHE A 161 -72.63 -25.49 37.19
C PHE A 161 -71.19 -25.55 36.64
N GLU A 162 -70.88 -26.76 36.19
CA GLU A 162 -69.60 -27.46 36.08
C GLU A 162 -68.85 -27.16 34.78
N VAL A 163 -67.52 -27.20 34.86
CA VAL A 163 -66.56 -26.95 33.76
C VAL A 163 -66.48 -28.16 32.83
N PRO A 164 -66.37 -27.95 31.50
CA PRO A 164 -65.67 -28.91 30.65
C PRO A 164 -64.46 -28.32 29.91
N GLU A 165 -63.48 -29.19 29.77
CA GLU A 165 -62.08 -29.01 29.38
C GLU A 165 -61.88 -29.09 27.85
N LEU A 166 -61.14 -28.10 27.34
CA LEU A 166 -60.20 -27.99 26.18
C LEU A 166 -60.28 -28.94 24.96
N PRO A 167 -59.87 -28.42 23.80
CA PRO A 167 -58.82 -29.08 23.02
C PRO A 167 -57.62 -28.15 22.70
N PRO A 168 -56.43 -28.72 22.38
CA PRO A 168 -55.22 -27.95 22.12
C PRO A 168 -54.90 -27.76 20.62
N VAL A 169 -54.15 -26.69 20.36
CA VAL A 169 -53.20 -26.41 19.25
C VAL A 169 -53.66 -26.48 17.79
N GLU A 170 -53.55 -25.34 17.07
CA GLU A 170 -53.10 -25.34 15.67
C GLU A 170 -52.00 -24.30 15.44
N ALA A 171 -50.83 -24.85 15.11
CA ALA A 171 -49.64 -24.32 14.46
C ALA A 171 -49.50 -22.80 14.22
N PHE A 172 -48.50 -22.22 14.87
CA PHE A 172 -47.80 -21.03 14.39
C PHE A 172 -47.06 -21.41 13.09
N ILE A 173 -47.67 -21.14 11.93
CA ILE A 173 -46.99 -21.27 10.63
C ILE A 173 -45.98 -20.13 10.54
N ALA A 174 -44.69 -20.46 10.72
CA ALA A 174 -43.61 -19.57 10.35
C ALA A 174 -43.71 -19.29 8.84
N PRO A 175 -43.76 -18.02 8.39
CA PRO A 175 -43.67 -17.75 6.97
C PRO A 175 -42.31 -18.26 6.45
N PRO A 176 -42.25 -18.87 5.25
CA PRO A 176 -40.96 -19.17 4.64
C PRO A 176 -40.24 -17.84 4.40
N THR A 177 -39.14 -17.61 5.10
CA THR A 177 -38.20 -16.54 4.74
C THR A 177 -37.69 -16.87 3.34
N ILE A 178 -38.24 -16.20 2.33
CA ILE A 178 -37.70 -16.24 0.97
C ILE A 178 -36.35 -15.53 1.07
N ALA A 179 -35.28 -16.32 1.23
CA ALA A 179 -33.94 -15.81 1.00
C ALA A 179 -33.90 -15.33 -0.45
N PRO A 180 -33.63 -14.04 -0.73
CA PRO A 180 -33.47 -13.60 -2.09
C PRO A 180 -32.32 -14.40 -2.71
N ALA A 181 -32.60 -15.04 -3.84
CA ALA A 181 -31.60 -15.81 -4.56
C ALA A 181 -30.40 -14.88 -4.83
N PRO A 182 -29.17 -15.28 -4.46
CA PRO A 182 -28.01 -14.45 -4.74
C PRO A 182 -27.88 -14.32 -6.25
N ILE A 183 -28.06 -13.12 -6.76
CA ILE A 183 -27.80 -12.82 -8.16
C ILE A 183 -26.28 -13.01 -8.32
N ALA A 184 -25.92 -14.10 -9.00
CA ALA A 184 -24.53 -14.48 -9.21
C ALA A 184 -23.86 -13.40 -10.06
N ALA A 185 -22.99 -12.60 -9.41
CA ALA A 185 -22.15 -11.66 -10.12
C ALA A 185 -21.30 -12.43 -11.16
N PRO A 186 -21.02 -11.85 -12.34
CA PRO A 186 -20.11 -12.46 -13.29
C PRO A 186 -18.74 -12.63 -12.64
N THR A 187 -18.38 -13.89 -12.38
CA THR A 187 -17.08 -14.27 -11.82
C THR A 187 -16.02 -14.06 -12.88
N PHE A 188 -15.36 -12.90 -12.85
CA PHE A 188 -14.15 -12.67 -13.65
C PHE A 188 -12.99 -13.44 -13.03
N GLU A 189 -12.59 -14.54 -13.69
CA GLU A 189 -11.38 -15.27 -13.35
C GLU A 189 -10.18 -14.61 -14.05
N ARG A 190 -9.19 -14.17 -13.27
CA ARG A 190 -7.96 -13.59 -13.80
C ARG A 190 -7.15 -14.65 -14.55
N THR A 191 -6.64 -14.30 -15.73
CA THR A 191 -5.72 -15.15 -16.49
C THR A 191 -4.48 -15.50 -15.67
N LYS A 192 -4.15 -16.80 -15.59
CA LYS A 192 -2.95 -17.30 -14.90
C LYS A 192 -1.70 -16.70 -15.52
N GLY A 193 -0.86 -16.05 -14.71
CA GLY A 193 0.43 -15.48 -15.11
C GLY A 193 0.53 -13.94 -15.06
N LEU A 194 -0.58 -13.22 -14.93
CA LEU A 194 -0.55 -11.75 -14.77
C LEU A 194 -0.44 -11.35 -13.30
N GLY A 195 0.78 -11.13 -12.82
CA GLY A 195 1.05 -10.62 -11.48
C GLY A 195 1.00 -9.09 -11.44
N ILE A 196 0.03 -8.52 -10.70
CA ILE A 196 0.08 -7.09 -10.37
C ILE A 196 1.10 -6.93 -9.23
N ARG A 197 2.19 -6.20 -9.49
CA ARG A 197 3.14 -5.83 -8.43
C ARG A 197 2.70 -4.52 -7.79
N THR A 198 2.35 -4.57 -6.51
CA THR A 198 2.14 -3.36 -5.70
C THR A 198 3.48 -2.94 -5.11
N THR A 199 4.08 -1.89 -5.65
CA THR A 199 5.30 -1.28 -5.11
C THR A 199 4.92 -0.12 -4.20
N TRP A 200 5.45 -0.12 -2.98
CA TRP A 200 5.27 0.98 -2.02
C TRP A 200 6.53 1.85 -2.03
N GLU A 201 6.38 3.16 -2.16
CA GLU A 201 7.46 4.14 -2.04
C GLU A 201 7.37 4.89 -0.70
N CYS A 202 8.51 5.13 -0.04
CA CYS A 202 8.58 6.01 1.11
C CYS A 202 8.81 7.45 0.63
N ARG A 203 7.94 8.37 1.04
CA ARG A 203 8.12 9.80 0.80
C ARG A 203 8.49 10.50 2.10
N VAL A 204 9.69 11.09 2.14
CA VAL A 204 10.13 11.89 3.28
C VAL A 204 9.40 13.24 3.23
N LEU A 205 8.47 13.47 4.16
CA LEU A 205 7.72 14.73 4.27
C LEU A 205 8.59 15.86 4.84
N SER A 206 9.48 15.53 5.79
CA SER A 206 10.36 16.51 6.44
C SER A 206 11.69 15.87 6.88
N VAL A 207 12.79 16.34 6.30
CA VAL A 207 14.14 15.89 6.66
C VAL A 207 14.50 16.29 8.11
N LYS A 208 14.00 17.43 8.59
CA LYS A 208 14.27 17.90 9.96
C LYS A 208 13.65 17.00 11.03
N GLU A 209 12.45 16.47 10.77
CA GLU A 209 11.79 15.53 11.68
C GLU A 209 12.48 14.17 11.67
N LEU A 210 12.91 13.70 10.49
CA LEU A 210 13.71 12.49 10.36
C LEU A 210 15.01 12.59 11.17
N CYS A 211 15.78 13.68 11.02
CA CYS A 211 17.01 13.88 11.79
C CYS A 211 16.75 14.00 13.30
N ARG A 212 15.62 14.59 13.71
CA ARG A 212 15.24 14.67 15.13
C ARG A 212 14.92 13.28 15.70
N ALA A 213 14.19 12.46 14.96
CA ALA A 213 13.86 11.10 15.37
C ALA A 213 15.10 10.20 15.47
N VAL A 214 16.11 10.42 14.62
CA VAL A 214 17.44 9.79 14.74
C VAL A 214 18.16 10.28 16.00
N ALA A 215 18.16 11.59 16.27
CA ALA A 215 18.78 12.16 17.48
C ALA A 215 18.08 11.69 18.78
N GLU A 216 16.77 11.43 18.73
CA GLU A 216 15.98 10.83 19.83
C GLU A 216 16.18 9.32 19.97
N GLY A 217 16.92 8.66 19.06
CA GLY A 217 17.20 7.22 19.10
C GLY A 217 16.03 6.32 18.71
N LYS A 218 14.93 6.88 18.18
CA LYS A 218 13.75 6.12 17.73
C LYS A 218 13.99 5.38 16.41
N ILE A 219 14.95 5.86 15.63
CA ILE A 219 15.28 5.39 14.29
C ILE A 219 16.80 5.19 14.23
N PRO A 220 17.30 4.09 13.62
CA PRO A 220 18.73 3.91 13.44
C PRO A 220 19.32 4.98 12.52
N ASP A 221 20.59 5.30 12.73
CA ASP A 221 21.38 6.29 11.98
C ASP A 221 21.50 5.98 10.48
N THR A 222 21.33 4.71 10.09
CA THR A 222 21.46 4.22 8.70
C THR A 222 20.51 4.92 7.70
N TYR A 223 19.38 5.47 8.16
CA TYR A 223 18.43 6.17 7.27
C TYR A 223 18.91 7.56 6.82
N VAL A 224 19.97 8.10 7.42
CA VAL A 224 20.53 9.42 7.09
C VAL A 224 22.00 9.27 6.72
N LEU A 225 22.31 9.43 5.43
CA LEU A 225 23.69 9.39 4.96
C LEU A 225 24.29 10.81 4.88
N PRO A 226 25.52 11.02 5.39
CA PRO A 226 26.24 12.28 5.20
C PRO A 226 26.52 12.55 3.72
N ASN A 227 26.25 13.77 3.27
CA ASN A 227 26.62 14.20 1.93
C ASN A 227 28.13 14.51 1.85
N MET A 228 28.93 13.48 1.57
CA MET A 228 30.39 13.58 1.51
C MET A 228 30.89 14.54 0.42
N VAL A 229 30.13 14.76 -0.66
CA VAL A 229 30.53 15.70 -1.73
C VAL A 229 30.52 17.14 -1.21
N ALA A 230 29.44 17.53 -0.53
CA ALA A 230 29.32 18.85 0.08
C ALA A 230 30.35 19.04 1.22
N LEU A 231 30.50 18.03 2.08
CA LEU A 231 31.44 18.07 3.20
C LEU A 231 32.90 18.17 2.74
N ASN A 232 33.32 17.37 1.76
CA ASN A 232 34.66 17.44 1.18
C ASN A 232 34.88 18.73 0.38
N GLY A 233 33.82 19.30 -0.20
CA GLY A 233 33.84 20.66 -0.75
C GLY A 233 34.24 21.67 0.31
N ARG A 234 33.55 21.65 1.46
CA ARG A 234 33.82 22.54 2.58
C ARG A 234 35.21 22.33 3.19
N ALA A 235 35.63 21.08 3.36
CA ALA A 235 36.96 20.75 3.89
C ALA A 235 38.09 21.30 3.02
N ARG A 236 37.93 21.33 1.68
CA ARG A 236 38.92 21.93 0.77
C ARG A 236 39.03 23.44 0.90
N THR A 237 37.90 24.11 1.10
CA THR A 237 37.84 25.57 1.24
C THR A 237 38.34 26.02 2.61
N ASP A 238 37.77 25.47 3.68
CA ASP A 238 37.95 25.96 5.04
C ASP A 238 39.16 25.28 5.73
N LYS A 239 39.59 24.11 5.24
CA LYS A 239 40.73 23.34 5.78
C LYS A 239 40.63 23.20 7.30
N ARG A 240 41.70 23.54 8.03
CA ARG A 240 41.78 23.48 9.50
C ARG A 240 40.76 24.39 10.21
N ALA A 241 40.13 25.34 9.52
CA ALA A 241 39.13 26.25 10.08
C ALA A 241 37.67 25.78 9.87
N MET A 242 37.44 24.54 9.41
CA MET A 242 36.09 24.01 9.20
C MET A 242 35.31 23.88 10.52
N SER A 243 34.22 24.65 10.65
CA SER A 243 33.33 24.64 11.83
C SER A 243 31.98 24.02 11.49
N ILE A 244 31.93 22.69 11.38
CA ILE A 244 30.67 21.92 11.29
C ILE A 244 30.64 20.93 12.46
N PRO A 245 29.62 20.96 13.34
CA PRO A 245 29.51 20.01 14.44
C PRO A 245 29.58 18.56 13.96
N GLY A 246 30.52 17.79 14.52
CA GLY A 246 30.71 16.37 14.20
C GLY A 246 31.55 16.07 12.95
N CYS A 247 32.11 17.07 12.25
CA CYS A 247 32.99 16.87 11.11
C CYS A 247 34.35 17.55 11.33
N VAL A 248 35.43 16.87 10.95
CA VAL A 248 36.80 17.42 10.99
C VAL A 248 37.45 17.32 9.61
N ALA A 249 38.16 18.37 9.20
CA ALA A 249 38.93 18.35 7.96
C ALA A 249 40.28 17.67 8.22
N VAL A 250 40.58 16.62 7.44
CA VAL A 250 41.84 15.87 7.51
C VAL A 250 42.59 16.03 6.20
N GLU A 251 43.91 16.19 6.28
CA GLU A 251 44.80 16.22 5.12
C GLU A 251 45.10 14.79 4.65
N LYS A 252 45.00 14.55 3.35
CA LYS A 252 45.18 13.23 2.73
C LYS A 252 46.45 13.19 1.90
#